data_AF-A0A1L1PE61-F1
#
_entry.id   AF-A0A1L1PE61-F1
#
_cell.length_a   1.000
_cell.length_b   1.000
_cell.length_c   1.000
_cell.angle_alpha   90.00
_cell.angle_beta   90.00
_cell.angle_gamma   90.00
#
_symmetry.space_group_name_H-M   'P 1'
#
loop_
_entity.id
_entity.type
_entity.pdbx_description
1 polymer ?
#
loop_
_entity_poly.entity_id
_entity_poly.type
_entity_poly.pdbx_seq_one_letter_code
_entity_poly.pdbx_strand_id
1 'polypeptide(L)'
;MGRAFGRWLLWLVLAGLALQLYFLAGIALMAVLDPHSTAFQRSEAWRVATASARGETEWRWRQRWVDGEQISPNLWRAVVASEDAGFFEHGGVDWDAIQKAWQKNERRQELAERRAARNPNGSTREPKVVGGSTITQQLAKNLLLSGERNLLRKGQELVLSLMLELVLDKRRILEIYLNSVEWGEGVFGAEAAAQRYFNKPAARLNAHEAARLAVMLPSPRFFETRQGSAYLARRTGTIVARMGDVKLP
;
A
#
# COMPACT_ATOMS: atom_id res chain seq x y z
N MET A 1 38.88 21.09 17.42
CA MET A 1 37.59 20.36 17.33
C MET A 1 36.67 20.82 16.19
N GLY A 2 36.51 22.13 15.92
CA GLY A 2 35.53 22.62 14.92
C GLY A 2 35.71 22.16 13.46
N ARG A 3 36.95 22.07 12.95
CA ARG A 3 37.21 21.66 11.55
C ARG A 3 36.93 20.17 11.29
N ALA A 4 37.20 19.30 12.26
CA ALA A 4 36.93 17.87 12.15
C ALA A 4 35.42 17.58 12.23
N PHE A 5 34.72 18.26 13.13
CA PHE A 5 33.26 18.20 13.22
C PHE A 5 32.58 18.71 11.95
N GLY A 6 33.05 19.83 11.39
CA GLY A 6 32.53 20.37 10.13
C GLY A 6 32.72 19.42 8.93
N ARG A 7 33.87 18.75 8.83
CA ARG A 7 34.09 17.72 7.79
C ARG A 7 33.19 16.51 7.96
N TRP A 8 32.96 16.06 9.19
CA TRP A 8 32.05 14.95 9.47
C TRP A 8 30.61 15.30 9.09
N LEU A 9 30.13 16.49 9.48
CA LEU A 9 28.80 16.97 9.11
C LEU A 9 28.64 17.09 7.58
N LEU A 10 29.65 17.61 6.88
CA LEU A 10 29.67 17.66 5.41
C LEU A 10 29.50 16.26 4.80
N TRP A 11 30.27 15.27 5.27
CA TRP A 11 30.16 13.89 4.76
C TRP A 11 28.79 13.27 5.02
N LEU A 12 28.18 13.54 6.17
CA LEU A 12 26.81 13.09 6.44
C LEU A 12 25.80 13.71 5.48
N VAL A 13 25.90 15.01 5.20
CA VAL A 13 25.02 15.70 4.25
C VAL A 13 25.22 15.12 2.84
N LEU A 14 26.47 14.95 2.41
CA LEU A 14 26.78 14.36 1.11
C LEU A 14 26.28 12.92 0.99
N ALA A 15 26.41 12.10 2.04
CA ALA A 15 25.87 10.74 2.06
C ALA A 15 24.33 10.76 1.97
N GLY A 16 23.67 11.67 2.70
CA GLY A 16 22.22 11.85 2.60
C GLY A 16 21.77 12.25 1.20
N LEU A 17 22.46 13.20 0.56
CA LEU A 17 22.18 13.63 -0.81
C LEU A 17 22.42 12.50 -1.82
N ALA A 18 23.53 11.77 -1.69
CA ALA A 18 23.82 10.62 -2.55
C ALA A 18 22.73 9.54 -2.42
N LEU A 19 22.22 9.30 -1.21
CA LEU A 19 21.11 8.37 -0.99
C LEU A 19 19.81 8.84 -1.67
N GLN A 20 19.47 10.13 -1.59
CA GLN A 20 18.30 10.66 -2.29
C GLN A 20 18.46 10.61 -3.81
N LEU A 21 19.66 10.88 -4.33
CA LEU A 21 19.96 10.75 -5.76
C LEU A 21 19.85 9.29 -6.23
N TYR A 22 20.31 8.34 -5.42
CA TYR A 22 20.13 6.91 -5.70
C TYR A 22 18.64 6.55 -5.83
N PHE A 23 17.80 7.01 -4.90
CA PHE A 23 16.36 6.78 -4.98
C PHE A 23 15.72 7.48 -6.19
N LEU A 24 16.09 8.74 -6.44
CA LEU A 24 15.58 9.50 -7.56
C LEU A 24 15.93 8.83 -8.90
N ALA A 25 17.16 8.37 -9.07
CA ALA A 25 17.59 7.65 -10.26
C ALA A 25 16.82 6.33 -10.43
N GLY A 26 16.60 5.59 -9.34
CA GLY A 26 15.78 4.38 -9.36
C GLY A 26 14.33 4.65 -9.76
N ILE A 27 13.72 5.71 -9.22
CA ILE A 27 12.36 6.14 -9.57
C ILE A 27 12.30 6.59 -11.03
N ALA A 28 13.26 7.39 -11.50
CA ALA A 28 13.32 7.84 -12.88
C ALA A 28 13.44 6.67 -13.86
N LEU A 29 14.21 5.64 -13.50
CA LEU A 29 14.28 4.42 -14.30
C LEU A 29 12.91 3.71 -14.39
N MET A 30 12.09 3.78 -13.34
CA MET A 30 10.75 3.17 -13.34
C MET A 30 9.75 3.85 -14.27
N ALA A 31 10.07 5.06 -14.77
CA ALA A 31 9.29 5.70 -15.82
C ALA A 31 9.34 4.92 -17.15
N VAL A 32 10.41 4.16 -17.37
CA VAL A 32 10.67 3.46 -18.64
C VAL A 32 10.87 1.96 -18.47
N LEU A 33 11.27 1.48 -17.29
CA LEU A 33 11.47 0.07 -16.99
C LEU A 33 10.58 -0.39 -15.85
N ASP A 34 10.04 -1.59 -15.97
CA ASP A 34 9.24 -2.18 -14.90
C ASP A 34 10.11 -2.66 -13.74
N PRO A 35 9.77 -2.33 -12.49
CA PRO A 35 10.51 -2.84 -11.35
C PRO A 35 10.29 -4.35 -11.19
N HIS A 36 11.37 -5.13 -11.31
CA HIS A 36 11.32 -6.59 -11.13
C HIS A 36 10.89 -7.01 -9.73
N SER A 37 11.35 -6.31 -8.70
CA SER A 37 10.95 -6.58 -7.31
C SER A 37 11.05 -5.34 -6.42
N THR A 38 10.21 -5.31 -5.39
CA THR A 38 10.22 -4.29 -4.35
C THR A 38 11.02 -4.72 -3.13
N ALA A 39 11.43 -3.75 -2.30
CA ALA A 39 12.05 -4.05 -1.00
C ALA A 39 11.16 -4.95 -0.14
N PHE A 40 9.85 -4.70 -0.15
CA PHE A 40 8.87 -5.52 0.56
C PHE A 40 8.79 -6.94 0.00
N GLN A 41 8.67 -7.11 -1.33
CA GLN A 41 8.64 -8.43 -1.97
C GLN A 41 9.88 -9.26 -1.62
N ARG A 42 11.08 -8.67 -1.68
CA ARG A 42 12.31 -9.37 -1.31
C ARG A 42 12.32 -9.79 0.17
N SER A 43 11.85 -8.92 1.06
CA SER A 43 11.75 -9.25 2.49
C SER A 43 10.76 -10.39 2.76
N GLU A 44 9.64 -10.43 2.04
CA GLU A 44 8.63 -11.46 2.18
C GLU A 44 9.06 -12.79 1.55
N ALA A 45 9.73 -12.75 0.41
CA ALA A 45 10.35 -13.94 -0.19
C ALA A 45 11.35 -14.58 0.79
N TRP A 46 12.20 -13.78 1.44
CA TRP A 46 13.12 -14.28 2.46
C TRP A 46 12.40 -14.89 3.67
N ARG A 47 11.34 -14.23 4.18
CA ARG A 47 10.53 -14.73 5.29
C ARG A 47 9.92 -16.09 4.95
N VAL A 48 9.25 -16.21 3.79
CA VAL A 48 8.59 -17.45 3.37
C VAL A 48 9.61 -18.55 3.09
N ALA A 49 10.74 -18.23 2.46
CA ALA A 49 11.81 -19.19 2.21
C ALA A 49 12.39 -19.74 3.52
N THR A 50 12.62 -18.87 4.51
CA THR A 50 13.15 -19.28 5.82
C THR A 50 12.15 -20.14 6.58
N ALA A 51 10.88 -19.77 6.59
CA ALA A 51 9.82 -20.57 7.22
C ALA A 51 9.65 -21.93 6.53
N SER A 52 9.77 -21.97 5.20
CA SER A 52 9.69 -23.21 4.43
C SER A 52 10.88 -24.13 4.67
N ALA A 53 12.10 -23.59 4.76
CA ALA A 53 13.28 -24.35 5.13
C ALA A 53 13.19 -24.97 6.53
N ARG A 54 12.39 -24.38 7.43
CA ARG A 54 12.10 -24.91 8.77
C ARG A 54 10.91 -25.89 8.81
N GLY A 55 10.23 -26.11 7.67
CA GLY A 55 9.05 -26.95 7.59
C GLY A 55 7.77 -26.34 8.19
N GLU A 56 7.76 -25.03 8.46
CA GLU A 56 6.60 -24.33 9.05
C GLU A 56 5.51 -24.02 8.00
N THR A 57 5.90 -23.81 6.74
CA THR A 57 4.98 -23.49 5.64
C THR A 57 5.51 -24.01 4.30
N GLU A 58 4.62 -24.20 3.33
CA GLU A 58 5.02 -24.51 1.96
C GLU A 58 5.46 -23.26 1.21
N TRP A 59 6.50 -23.40 0.37
CA TRP A 59 6.89 -22.33 -0.55
C TRP A 59 5.80 -22.12 -1.62
N ARG A 60 5.05 -21.02 -1.48
CA ARG A 60 4.01 -20.60 -2.42
C ARG A 60 4.24 -19.15 -2.82
N TRP A 61 4.94 -18.94 -3.94
CA TRP A 61 5.21 -17.61 -4.48
C TRP A 61 4.59 -17.44 -5.86
N ARG A 62 3.77 -16.40 -6.03
CA ARG A 62 3.13 -16.02 -7.28
C ARG A 62 3.30 -14.52 -7.50
N GLN A 63 4.09 -14.17 -8.49
CA GLN A 63 4.30 -12.80 -8.90
C GLN A 63 4.32 -12.74 -10.43
N ARG A 64 3.48 -11.87 -11.01
CA ARG A 64 3.45 -11.68 -12.45
C ARG A 64 3.12 -10.22 -12.76
N TRP A 65 4.07 -9.57 -13.43
CA TRP A 65 3.85 -8.25 -14.00
C TRP A 65 3.01 -8.36 -15.26
N VAL A 66 2.09 -7.42 -15.44
CA VAL A 66 1.37 -7.16 -16.68
C VAL A 66 1.22 -5.66 -16.88
N ASP A 67 1.23 -5.20 -18.12
CA ASP A 67 1.07 -3.78 -18.45
C ASP A 67 -0.31 -3.27 -18.00
N GLY A 68 -0.44 -1.96 -17.81
CA GLY A 68 -1.67 -1.35 -17.31
C GLY A 68 -2.91 -1.66 -18.16
N GLU A 69 -2.74 -1.80 -19.47
CA GLU A 69 -3.79 -2.17 -20.44
C GLU A 69 -4.32 -3.60 -20.22
N GLN A 70 -3.49 -4.48 -19.63
CA GLN A 70 -3.84 -5.86 -19.32
C GLN A 70 -4.48 -5.99 -17.92
N ILE A 71 -4.71 -4.87 -17.24
CA ILE A 71 -5.42 -4.82 -15.96
C ILE A 71 -6.81 -4.22 -16.21
N SER A 72 -7.86 -4.93 -15.78
CA SER A 72 -9.24 -4.48 -15.98
C SER A 72 -9.45 -3.06 -15.42
N PRO A 73 -10.06 -2.12 -16.17
CA PRO A 73 -10.42 -0.79 -15.68
C PRO A 73 -11.30 -0.82 -14.42
N ASN A 74 -12.00 -1.93 -14.18
CA ASN A 74 -12.72 -2.14 -12.93
C ASN A 74 -11.78 -2.25 -11.73
N LEU A 75 -10.63 -2.93 -11.87
CA LEU A 75 -9.66 -3.05 -10.79
C LEU A 75 -9.00 -1.71 -10.48
N TRP A 76 -8.64 -0.93 -11.50
CA TRP A 76 -8.16 0.44 -11.35
C TRP A 76 -9.12 1.28 -10.50
N ARG A 77 -10.41 1.34 -10.89
CA ARG A 77 -11.43 2.09 -10.16
C ARG A 77 -11.68 1.55 -8.76
N ALA A 78 -11.72 0.23 -8.60
CA ALA A 78 -11.98 -0.41 -7.32
C ALA A 78 -10.89 -0.10 -6.29
N VAL A 79 -9.63 -0.16 -6.69
CA VAL A 79 -8.48 0.13 -5.82
C VAL A 79 -8.45 1.59 -5.45
N VAL A 80 -8.60 2.51 -6.42
CA VAL A 80 -8.69 3.95 -6.15
C VAL A 80 -9.86 4.24 -5.20
N ALA A 81 -11.07 3.77 -5.48
CA ALA A 81 -12.23 4.00 -4.62
C ALA A 81 -12.10 3.42 -3.19
N SER A 82 -11.31 2.36 -3.02
CA SER A 82 -11.12 1.67 -1.73
C SER A 82 -9.99 2.24 -0.90
N GLU A 83 -8.84 2.47 -1.53
CA GLU A 83 -7.58 2.86 -0.87
C GLU A 83 -7.39 4.37 -0.85
N ASP A 84 -7.77 5.08 -1.91
CA ASP A 84 -7.40 6.48 -2.13
C ASP A 84 -8.31 7.16 -3.15
N ALA A 85 -9.53 7.54 -2.72
CA ALA A 85 -10.56 8.04 -3.62
C ALA A 85 -10.20 9.37 -4.30
N GLY A 86 -9.23 10.11 -3.75
CA GLY A 86 -8.71 11.37 -4.28
C GLY A 86 -7.37 11.22 -5.01
N PHE A 87 -7.00 9.99 -5.40
CA PHE A 87 -5.67 9.67 -5.92
C PHE A 87 -5.25 10.55 -7.11
N PHE A 88 -6.17 10.91 -8.00
CA PHE A 88 -5.85 11.71 -9.19
C PHE A 88 -5.84 13.21 -8.91
N GLU A 89 -6.35 13.63 -7.76
CA GLU A 89 -6.55 15.02 -7.38
C GLU A 89 -5.39 15.59 -6.54
N HIS A 90 -4.63 14.76 -5.83
CA HIS A 90 -3.55 15.20 -4.94
C HIS A 90 -2.14 14.82 -5.45
N GLY A 91 -1.09 15.52 -4.99
CA GLY A 91 0.32 15.23 -5.34
C GLY A 91 1.01 14.21 -4.41
N GLY A 92 0.41 13.04 -4.20
CA GLY A 92 0.92 11.95 -3.35
C GLY A 92 0.63 12.03 -1.86
N VAL A 93 0.16 13.16 -1.34
CA VAL A 93 -0.32 13.29 0.03
C VAL A 93 -1.69 13.94 0.04
N ASP A 94 -2.67 13.26 0.64
CA ASP A 94 -3.99 13.81 0.87
C ASP A 94 -4.06 14.42 2.28
N TRP A 95 -3.79 15.73 2.36
CA TRP A 95 -3.82 16.48 3.61
C TRP A 95 -5.22 16.53 4.24
N ASP A 96 -6.26 16.59 3.41
CA ASP A 96 -7.65 16.59 3.87
C ASP A 96 -8.01 15.23 4.47
N ALA A 97 -7.59 14.13 3.85
CA ALA A 97 -7.78 12.79 4.40
C ALA A 97 -7.00 12.60 5.70
N ILE A 98 -5.77 13.12 5.80
CA ILE A 98 -5.00 13.09 7.05
C ILE A 98 -5.75 13.83 8.15
N GLN A 99 -6.22 15.06 7.89
CA GLN A 99 -6.96 15.85 8.86
C GLN A 99 -8.28 15.17 9.27
N LYS A 100 -9.04 14.63 8.31
CA LYS A 100 -10.28 13.89 8.57
C LYS A 100 -10.02 12.60 9.37
N ALA A 101 -8.93 11.88 9.06
CA ALA A 101 -8.53 10.68 9.79
C ALA A 101 -8.15 11.02 11.24
N TRP A 102 -7.40 12.12 11.44
CA TRP A 102 -7.06 12.64 12.75
C TRP A 102 -8.30 12.93 13.59
N GLN A 103 -9.21 13.79 13.09
CA GLN A 103 -10.46 14.13 13.77
C GLN A 103 -11.32 12.89 14.08
N LYS A 104 -11.35 11.91 13.18
CA LYS A 104 -12.09 10.66 13.37
C LYS A 104 -11.43 9.74 14.41
N ASN A 105 -10.11 9.78 14.55
CA ASN A 105 -9.38 9.04 15.58
C ASN A 105 -9.63 9.66 16.95
N GLU A 106 -9.51 10.99 17.08
CA GLU A 106 -9.83 11.73 18.31
C GLU A 106 -11.25 11.46 18.81
N ARG A 107 -12.26 11.65 17.95
CA ARG A 107 -13.66 11.38 18.32
C ARG A 107 -13.89 9.94 18.76
N ARG A 108 -13.20 8.96 18.16
CA ARG A 108 -13.33 7.55 18.56
C ARG A 108 -12.62 7.24 19.87
N GLN A 109 -11.51 7.93 20.14
CA GLN A 109 -10.81 7.86 21.40
C GLN A 109 -11.68 8.42 22.53
N GLU A 110 -12.24 9.61 22.36
CA GLU A 110 -13.16 10.22 23.32
C GLU A 110 -14.38 9.31 23.60
N LEU A 111 -14.96 8.71 22.55
CA LEU A 111 -16.07 7.76 22.71
C LEU A 111 -15.65 6.48 23.44
N ALA A 112 -14.43 5.99 23.22
CA ALA A 112 -13.91 4.82 23.92
C ALA A 112 -13.68 5.12 25.40
N GLU A 113 -13.11 6.28 25.72
CA GLU A 113 -12.89 6.75 27.09
C GLU A 113 -14.21 6.94 27.84
N ARG A 114 -15.21 7.57 27.21
CA ARG A 114 -16.56 7.70 27.79
C ARG A 114 -17.21 6.34 28.07
N ARG A 115 -16.99 5.33 27.22
CA ARG A 115 -17.49 3.97 27.43
C ARG A 115 -16.77 3.27 28.57
N ALA A 116 -15.45 3.42 28.65
CA ALA A 116 -14.63 2.87 29.73
C ALA A 116 -15.02 3.47 31.09
N ALA A 117 -15.23 4.78 31.15
CA ALA A 117 -15.69 5.46 32.36
C ALA A 117 -17.09 4.99 32.81
N ARG A 118 -17.98 4.65 31.86
CA ARG A 118 -19.35 4.21 32.16
C ARG A 118 -19.44 2.73 32.58
N ASN A 119 -18.49 1.89 32.19
CA ASN A 119 -18.44 0.49 32.58
C ASN A 119 -17.00 0.05 32.91
N PRO A 120 -16.53 0.31 34.14
CA PRO A 120 -15.15 0.04 34.56
C PRO A 120 -14.76 -1.44 34.49
N ASN A 121 -15.74 -2.34 34.63
CA ASN A 121 -15.55 -3.79 34.60
C ASN A 121 -15.83 -4.41 33.22
N GLY A 122 -16.13 -3.59 32.21
CA GLY A 122 -16.37 -4.03 30.84
C GLY A 122 -15.07 -4.21 30.04
N SER A 123 -15.07 -5.12 29.06
CA SER A 123 -13.95 -5.24 28.11
C SER A 123 -13.76 -3.93 27.32
N THR A 124 -12.65 -3.24 27.56
CA THR A 124 -12.23 -2.03 26.84
C THR A 124 -11.47 -2.43 25.59
N ARG A 125 -12.16 -2.47 24.45
CA ARG A 125 -11.50 -2.63 23.15
C ARG A 125 -10.96 -1.28 22.69
N GLU A 126 -9.65 -1.19 22.47
CA GLU A 126 -9.04 0.01 21.89
C GLU A 126 -9.72 0.39 20.55
N PRO A 127 -10.01 1.67 20.34
CA PRO A 127 -10.61 2.12 19.10
C PRO A 127 -9.66 1.91 17.93
N LYS A 128 -10.15 1.25 16.88
CA LYS A 128 -9.37 1.01 15.65
C LYS A 128 -9.00 2.33 14.99
N VAL A 129 -7.71 2.65 14.97
CA VAL A 129 -7.14 3.80 14.23
C VAL A 129 -7.44 3.66 12.74
N VAL A 130 -7.89 4.74 12.11
CA VAL A 130 -7.98 4.83 10.64
C VAL A 130 -6.70 5.47 10.14
N GLY A 131 -6.02 4.78 9.22
CA GLY A 131 -4.89 5.34 8.48
C GLY A 131 -5.37 6.23 7.34
N GLY A 132 -4.55 7.20 6.97
CA GLY A 132 -4.78 8.11 5.83
C GLY A 132 -3.63 8.05 4.83
N SER A 133 -3.02 6.88 4.65
CA SER A 133 -1.93 6.71 3.69
C SER A 133 -2.47 6.57 2.26
N THR A 134 -1.99 7.42 1.36
CA THR A 134 -2.31 7.41 -0.08
C THR A 134 -1.70 6.21 -0.78
N ILE A 135 -2.16 5.90 -1.99
CA ILE A 135 -1.57 4.84 -2.83
C ILE A 135 -0.07 5.09 -3.05
N THR A 136 0.32 6.34 -3.32
CA THR A 136 1.73 6.73 -3.52
C THR A 136 2.58 6.51 -2.28
N GLN A 137 2.06 6.84 -1.09
CA GLN A 137 2.75 6.58 0.18
C GLN A 137 2.90 5.08 0.46
N GLN A 138 1.85 4.30 0.19
CA GLN A 138 1.90 2.86 0.29
C GLN A 138 2.92 2.26 -0.69
N LEU A 139 2.97 2.78 -1.93
CA LEU A 139 3.94 2.38 -2.94
C LEU A 139 5.37 2.71 -2.50
N ALA A 140 5.66 3.95 -2.11
CA ALA A 140 6.98 4.39 -1.63
C ALA A 140 7.51 3.47 -0.53
N LYS A 141 6.66 3.18 0.45
CA LYS A 141 6.95 2.27 1.56
C LYS A 141 7.30 0.86 1.07
N ASN A 142 6.52 0.29 0.15
CA ASN A 142 6.73 -1.09 -0.30
C ASN A 142 7.92 -1.21 -1.26
N LEU A 143 8.04 -0.26 -2.18
CA LEU A 143 9.02 -0.23 -3.26
C LEU A 143 10.45 -0.09 -2.71
N LEU A 144 10.67 0.84 -1.78
CA LEU A 144 12.00 1.36 -1.46
C LEU A 144 12.42 1.20 0.00
N LEU A 145 11.49 0.93 0.92
CA LEU A 145 11.78 0.91 2.35
C LEU A 145 11.64 -0.50 2.94
N SER A 146 12.50 -0.81 3.91
CA SER A 146 12.39 -2.04 4.71
C SER A 146 11.29 -1.91 5.79
N GLY A 147 10.92 -3.03 6.40
CA GLY A 147 9.77 -3.15 7.31
C GLY A 147 9.91 -2.48 8.68
N GLU A 148 11.05 -1.85 9.01
CA GLU A 148 11.25 -1.18 10.29
C GLU A 148 10.25 -0.03 10.49
N ARG A 149 9.83 0.26 11.73
CA ARG A 149 8.86 1.33 12.02
C ARG A 149 9.49 2.38 12.93
N ASN A 150 9.98 3.47 12.35
CA ASN A 150 10.42 4.65 13.09
C ASN A 150 9.99 5.96 12.40
N LEU A 151 10.01 7.07 13.14
CA LEU A 151 9.55 8.38 12.64
C LEU A 151 10.41 8.89 11.47
N LEU A 152 11.72 8.64 11.51
CA LEU A 152 12.62 9.01 10.41
C LEU A 152 12.23 8.32 9.11
N ARG A 153 11.89 7.03 9.16
CA ARG A 153 11.40 6.27 8.01
C ARG A 153 10.07 6.81 7.50
N LYS A 154 9.20 7.29 8.39
CA LYS A 154 7.94 7.93 7.96
C LYS A 154 8.21 9.26 7.24
N GLY A 155 9.23 10.00 7.67
CA GLY A 155 9.74 11.17 6.94
C GLY A 155 10.30 10.79 5.56
N GLN A 156 11.07 9.71 5.47
CA GLN A 156 11.59 9.22 4.19
C GLN A 156 10.46 8.73 3.26
N GLU A 157 9.41 8.08 3.78
CA GLU A 157 8.22 7.69 3.01
C GLU A 157 7.57 8.92 2.36
N LEU A 158 7.44 10.03 3.10
CA LEU A 158 6.92 11.28 2.57
C LEU A 158 7.79 11.82 1.42
N VAL A 159 9.11 11.93 1.63
CA VAL A 159 10.05 12.42 0.61
C VAL A 159 9.98 11.56 -0.65
N LEU A 160 9.99 10.23 -0.51
CA LEU A 160 9.92 9.31 -1.64
C LEU A 160 8.57 9.35 -2.35
N SER A 161 7.47 9.59 -1.63
CA SER A 161 6.15 9.78 -2.24
C SER A 161 6.12 11.01 -3.13
N LEU A 162 6.70 12.12 -2.67
CA LEU A 162 6.82 13.35 -3.45
C LEU A 162 7.74 13.14 -4.67
N MET A 163 8.83 12.38 -4.54
CA MET A 163 9.69 12.03 -5.67
C MET A 163 8.96 11.18 -6.72
N LEU A 164 8.17 10.19 -6.29
CA LEU A 164 7.35 9.38 -7.20
C LEU A 164 6.40 10.25 -8.01
N GLU A 165 5.69 11.18 -7.37
CA GLU A 165 4.72 12.07 -8.03
C GLU A 165 5.36 13.13 -8.92
N LEU A 166 6.58 13.54 -8.59
CA LEU A 166 7.32 14.49 -9.42
C LEU A 166 7.81 13.85 -10.73
N VAL A 167 8.12 12.55 -10.70
CA VAL A 167 8.84 11.86 -11.78
C VAL A 167 7.92 10.97 -12.61
N LEU A 168 6.93 10.34 -11.98
CA LEU A 168 6.01 9.40 -12.62
C LEU A 168 4.62 10.00 -12.71
N ASP A 169 3.95 9.76 -13.83
CA ASP A 169 2.53 10.11 -13.93
C ASP A 169 1.66 9.17 -13.07
N LYS A 170 0.43 9.63 -12.78
CA LYS A 170 -0.54 8.90 -11.94
C LYS A 170 -0.85 7.51 -12.45
N ARG A 171 -0.91 7.32 -13.76
CA ARG A 171 -1.22 6.04 -14.37
C ARG A 171 -0.08 5.06 -14.10
N ARG A 172 1.17 5.48 -14.30
CA ARG A 172 2.35 4.67 -14.04
C ARG A 172 2.52 4.33 -12.57
N ILE A 173 2.28 5.28 -11.66
CA ILE A 173 2.31 5.02 -10.20
C ILE A 173 1.33 3.91 -9.82
N LEU A 174 0.08 4.00 -10.30
CA LEU A 174 -0.95 3.04 -9.98
C LEU A 174 -0.71 1.68 -10.67
N GLU A 175 -0.14 1.65 -11.87
CA GLU A 175 0.29 0.41 -12.52
C GLU A 175 1.36 -0.33 -11.69
N ILE A 176 2.40 0.38 -11.25
CA ILE A 176 3.45 -0.18 -10.40
C ILE A 176 2.83 -0.66 -9.08
N TYR A 177 1.93 0.12 -8.49
CA TYR A 177 1.21 -0.29 -7.28
C TYR A 177 0.45 -1.61 -7.47
N LEU A 178 -0.39 -1.69 -8.52
CA LEU A 178 -1.21 -2.88 -8.80
C LEU A 178 -0.37 -4.13 -9.10
N ASN A 179 0.81 -3.97 -9.68
CA ASN A 179 1.74 -5.06 -9.94
C ASN A 179 2.65 -5.42 -8.75
N SER A 180 2.76 -4.56 -7.73
CA SER A 180 3.69 -4.74 -6.61
C SER A 180 3.04 -5.02 -5.26
N VAL A 181 1.76 -4.71 -5.10
CA VAL A 181 1.04 -4.92 -3.83
C VAL A 181 0.77 -6.40 -3.56
N GLU A 182 0.74 -6.77 -2.27
CA GLU A 182 0.39 -8.12 -1.80
C GLU A 182 -1.13 -8.28 -1.76
N TRP A 183 -1.63 -9.36 -2.36
CA TRP A 183 -3.05 -9.72 -2.39
C TRP A 183 -3.40 -10.92 -1.50
N GLY A 184 -2.39 -11.62 -1.00
CA GLY A 184 -2.45 -12.77 -0.09
C GLY A 184 -1.02 -13.26 0.17
N GLU A 185 -0.84 -14.23 1.07
CA GLU A 185 0.52 -14.72 1.40
C GLU A 185 1.24 -15.21 0.14
N GLY A 186 2.34 -14.53 -0.20
CA GLY A 186 3.15 -14.84 -1.38
C GLY A 186 2.49 -14.54 -2.73
N VAL A 187 1.39 -13.78 -2.75
CA VAL A 187 0.66 -13.40 -3.98
C VAL A 187 0.85 -11.91 -4.23
N PHE A 188 1.66 -11.56 -5.23
CA PHE A 188 2.00 -10.18 -5.58
C PHE A 188 1.59 -9.84 -7.01
N GLY A 189 0.94 -8.70 -7.16
CA GLY A 189 0.49 -8.20 -8.46
C GLY A 189 -0.91 -8.66 -8.87
N ALA A 190 -1.59 -7.80 -9.63
CA ALA A 190 -2.98 -7.97 -10.04
C ALA A 190 -3.23 -9.27 -10.83
N GLU A 191 -2.32 -9.64 -11.74
CA GLU A 191 -2.44 -10.87 -12.52
C GLU A 191 -2.35 -12.11 -11.63
N ALA A 192 -1.37 -12.16 -10.72
CA ALA A 192 -1.25 -13.26 -9.78
C ALA A 192 -2.50 -13.40 -8.90
N ALA A 193 -3.09 -12.28 -8.47
CA ALA A 193 -4.32 -12.26 -7.68
C ALA A 193 -5.54 -12.74 -8.49
N ALA A 194 -5.72 -12.24 -9.71
CA ALA A 194 -6.83 -12.64 -10.57
C ALA A 194 -6.82 -14.15 -10.85
N GLN A 195 -5.64 -14.71 -11.14
CA GLN A 195 -5.46 -16.16 -11.31
C GLN A 195 -5.70 -16.93 -10.00
N ARG A 196 -5.19 -16.43 -8.87
CA ARG A 196 -5.34 -17.06 -7.54
C ARG A 196 -6.80 -17.19 -7.10
N TYR A 197 -7.59 -16.14 -7.27
CA TYR A 197 -8.93 -16.03 -6.68
C TYR A 197 -10.07 -16.30 -7.65
N PHE A 198 -9.85 -16.11 -8.96
CA PHE A 198 -10.91 -16.24 -9.97
C PHE A 198 -10.50 -17.08 -11.19
N ASN A 199 -9.28 -17.62 -11.21
CA ASN A 199 -8.76 -18.47 -12.30
C ASN A 199 -8.91 -17.82 -13.69
N LYS A 200 -8.58 -16.53 -13.79
CA LYS A 200 -8.67 -15.78 -15.04
C LYS A 200 -7.70 -14.60 -15.10
N PRO A 201 -7.43 -14.06 -16.31
CA PRO A 201 -6.58 -12.89 -16.46
C PRO A 201 -7.15 -11.66 -15.75
N ALA A 202 -6.27 -10.78 -15.24
CA ALA A 202 -6.63 -9.52 -14.60
C ALA A 202 -7.47 -8.62 -15.51
N ALA A 203 -7.22 -8.65 -16.83
CA ALA A 203 -8.01 -7.95 -17.84
C ALA A 203 -9.51 -8.31 -17.83
N ARG A 204 -9.86 -9.51 -17.37
CA ARG A 204 -11.24 -10.04 -17.39
C ARG A 204 -11.97 -9.95 -16.04
N LEU A 205 -11.43 -9.20 -15.08
CA LEU A 205 -12.11 -8.94 -13.82
C LEU A 205 -13.34 -8.06 -14.05
N ASN A 206 -14.50 -8.54 -13.61
CA ASN A 206 -15.72 -7.74 -13.56
C ASN A 206 -15.70 -6.80 -12.34
N ALA A 207 -16.66 -5.88 -12.27
CA ALA A 207 -16.73 -4.87 -11.20
C ALA A 207 -16.77 -5.49 -9.79
N HIS A 208 -17.54 -6.58 -9.61
CA HIS A 208 -17.69 -7.21 -8.31
C HIS A 208 -16.41 -7.91 -7.85
N GLU A 209 -15.73 -8.63 -8.73
CA GLU A 209 -14.45 -9.30 -8.42
C GLU A 209 -13.33 -8.29 -8.14
N ALA A 210 -13.26 -7.23 -8.95
CA ALA A 210 -12.32 -6.13 -8.75
C ALA A 210 -12.52 -5.45 -7.39
N ALA A 211 -13.77 -5.10 -7.07
CA ALA A 211 -14.13 -4.54 -5.76
C ALA A 211 -13.83 -5.50 -4.61
N ARG A 212 -14.01 -6.81 -4.83
CA ARG A 212 -13.69 -7.83 -3.84
C ARG A 212 -12.21 -7.90 -3.54
N LEU A 213 -11.35 -7.87 -4.56
CA LEU A 213 -9.90 -7.80 -4.39
C LEU A 213 -9.50 -6.51 -3.65
N ALA A 214 -10.02 -5.36 -4.07
CA ALA A 214 -9.68 -4.08 -3.45
C ALA A 214 -10.01 -4.04 -1.95
N VAL A 215 -11.11 -4.67 -1.52
CA VAL A 215 -11.48 -4.78 -0.09
C VAL A 215 -10.50 -5.63 0.72
N MET A 216 -9.73 -6.52 0.09
CA MET A 216 -8.76 -7.38 0.75
C MET A 216 -7.43 -6.67 1.04
N LEU A 217 -7.06 -5.65 0.24
CA LEU A 217 -5.76 -4.95 0.30
C LEU A 217 -5.34 -4.47 1.70
N PRO A 218 -6.23 -3.94 2.56
CA PRO A 218 -5.82 -3.48 3.89
C PRO A 218 -5.26 -4.58 4.79
N SER A 219 -5.62 -5.85 4.55
CA SER A 219 -5.12 -6.98 5.32
C SER A 219 -5.22 -8.29 4.51
N PRO A 220 -4.34 -8.47 3.51
CA PRO A 220 -4.52 -9.49 2.48
C PRO A 220 -4.56 -10.91 3.05
N ARG A 221 -3.61 -11.24 3.93
CA ARG A 221 -3.51 -12.55 4.62
C ARG A 221 -4.68 -12.85 5.55
N PHE A 222 -5.28 -11.82 6.14
CA PHE A 222 -6.45 -11.98 6.99
C PHE A 222 -7.71 -12.29 6.17
N PHE A 223 -7.86 -11.62 5.03
CA PHE A 223 -9.05 -11.75 4.19
C PHE A 223 -8.99 -12.95 3.24
N GLU A 224 -7.81 -13.42 2.84
CA GLU A 224 -7.71 -14.61 1.99
C GLU A 224 -8.29 -15.86 2.65
N THR A 225 -8.26 -15.94 3.99
CA THR A 225 -8.87 -17.02 4.78
C THR A 225 -10.33 -16.77 5.11
N ARG A 226 -10.88 -15.59 4.76
CA ARG A 226 -12.24 -15.13 5.12
C ARG A 226 -13.02 -14.60 3.92
N GLN A 227 -12.78 -15.21 2.76
CA GLN A 227 -13.41 -14.79 1.51
C GLN A 227 -14.95 -14.84 1.60
N GLY A 228 -15.54 -15.78 2.33
CA GLY A 228 -17.00 -15.89 2.51
C GLY A 228 -17.62 -14.96 3.56
N SER A 229 -16.85 -14.04 4.16
CA SER A 229 -17.36 -13.23 5.28
C SER A 229 -18.38 -12.17 4.85
N ALA A 230 -19.43 -11.99 5.65
CA ALA A 230 -20.45 -10.96 5.44
C ALA A 230 -19.85 -9.53 5.41
N TYR A 231 -18.78 -9.30 6.18
CA TYR A 231 -18.04 -8.04 6.14
C TYR A 231 -17.50 -7.74 4.74
N LEU A 232 -16.83 -8.73 4.13
CA LEU A 232 -16.21 -8.60 2.82
C LEU A 232 -17.29 -8.37 1.75
N ALA A 233 -18.36 -9.17 1.75
CA ALA A 233 -19.49 -9.00 0.83
C ALA A 233 -20.13 -7.60 0.91
N ARG A 234 -20.43 -7.12 2.12
CA ARG A 234 -21.00 -5.77 2.34
C ARG A 234 -20.08 -4.66 1.84
N ARG A 235 -18.78 -4.78 2.14
CA ARG A 235 -17.79 -3.79 1.70
C ARG A 235 -17.58 -3.82 0.20
N THR A 236 -17.61 -4.99 -0.43
CA THR A 236 -17.57 -5.13 -1.90
C THR A 236 -18.72 -4.37 -2.54
N GLY A 237 -19.96 -4.54 -2.05
CA GLY A 237 -21.11 -3.77 -2.55
C GLY A 237 -20.94 -2.25 -2.39
N THR A 238 -20.34 -1.81 -1.28
CA THR A 238 -20.03 -0.38 -1.08
C THR A 238 -19.01 0.14 -2.09
N ILE A 239 -17.97 -0.64 -2.41
CA ILE A 239 -16.95 -0.24 -3.38
C ILE A 239 -17.52 -0.26 -4.81
N VAL A 240 -18.29 -1.28 -5.19
CA VAL A 240 -18.97 -1.33 -6.50
C VAL A 240 -19.79 -0.07 -6.75
N ALA A 241 -20.55 0.38 -5.75
CA ALA A 241 -21.37 1.59 -5.86
C ALA A 241 -20.55 2.88 -6.04
N ARG A 242 -19.31 2.93 -5.52
CA ARG A 242 -18.42 4.10 -5.57
C ARG A 242 -17.48 4.12 -6.77
N MET A 243 -17.27 2.97 -7.41
CA MET A 243 -16.35 2.86 -8.54
C MET A 243 -16.73 3.77 -9.71
N GLY A 244 -18.03 4.03 -9.90
CA GLY A 244 -18.51 4.93 -10.95
C GLY A 244 -18.06 6.38 -10.80
N ASP A 245 -17.75 6.81 -9.57
CA ASP A 245 -17.28 8.17 -9.28
C ASP A 245 -15.80 8.37 -9.63
N VAL A 246 -15.04 7.26 -9.78
CA VAL A 246 -13.61 7.31 -10.12
C VAL A 246 -13.44 7.52 -11.61
N LYS A 247 -12.91 8.70 -11.97
CA LYS A 247 -12.48 9.04 -13.32
C LYS A 247 -11.02 8.60 -13.50
N LEU A 248 -10.81 7.63 -14.39
CA LEU A 248 -9.46 7.27 -14.81
C LEU A 248 -9.00 8.26 -15.89
N PRO A 249 -7.71 8.64 -15.91
CA PRO A 249 -7.12 9.44 -16.98
C PRO A 249 -7.09 8.71 -18.32
#